data_AF-A0A4U9UUA3-F1
#
_entry.id   AF-A0A4U9UUA3-F1
#
_cell.length_a   1.000
_cell.length_b   1.000
_cell.length_c   1.000
_cell.angle_alpha   90.00
_cell.angle_beta   90.00
_cell.angle_gamma   90.00
#
_symmetry.space_group_name_H-M   'P 1'
#
loop_
_entity.id
_entity.type
_entity.pdbx_description
1 polymer ?
#
loop_
_entity_poly.entity_id
_entity_poly.type
_entity_poly.pdbx_seq_one_letter_code
_entity_poly.pdbx_strand_id
1 'polypeptide(L)'
;MPLKSTATNNKPQEIAAIDLGSNSFHMVIARVVNGALQVLGRLKQRVHLADGLDSENVLSEEAMERGLACLALFAERLQGSRRITSPSWVPTPCVRR
;
A
#
# COMPACT_ATOMS: atom_id res chain seq x y z
N MET A 1 -20.49 18.37 34.73
CA MET A 1 -20.22 18.32 33.28
C MET A 1 -19.22 17.20 33.03
N PRO A 2 -19.51 16.18 32.21
CA PRO A 2 -18.52 15.17 31.89
C PRO A 2 -17.56 15.73 30.83
N LEU A 3 -16.26 15.65 31.11
CA LEU A 3 -15.18 15.95 30.18
C LEU A 3 -15.22 14.88 29.07
N LYS A 4 -15.57 15.28 27.85
CA LYS A 4 -15.36 14.44 26.66
C LYS A 4 -13.85 14.32 26.45
N SER A 5 -13.28 13.19 26.86
CA SER A 5 -11.94 12.79 26.46
C SER A 5 -11.91 12.68 24.93
N THR A 6 -11.44 13.72 24.25
CA THR A 6 -11.00 13.65 22.86
C THR A 6 -9.76 12.77 22.84
N ALA A 7 -9.99 11.46 22.87
CA ALA A 7 -8.97 10.48 22.55
C ALA A 7 -8.52 10.78 21.12
N THR A 8 -7.42 11.53 21.00
CA THR A 8 -6.67 11.66 19.77
C THR A 8 -6.46 10.26 19.26
N ASN A 9 -6.99 10.00 18.06
CA ASN A 9 -6.91 8.75 17.34
C ASN A 9 -5.44 8.51 16.95
N ASN A 10 -4.60 8.22 17.95
CA ASN A 10 -3.18 7.94 17.79
C ASN A 10 -3.05 6.49 17.33
N LYS A 11 -3.65 6.19 16.17
CA LYS A 11 -3.30 4.98 15.44
C LYS A 11 -1.82 5.15 15.11
N PRO A 12 -0.96 4.19 15.51
CA PRO A 12 0.43 4.18 15.07
C PRO A 12 0.43 4.39 13.55
N GLN A 13 1.16 5.39 13.08
CA GLN A 13 1.26 5.62 11.64
C GLN A 13 2.03 4.44 11.04
N GLU A 14 1.29 3.50 10.47
CA GLU A 14 1.81 2.42 9.65
C GLU A 14 2.13 2.99 8.26
N ILE A 15 3.38 2.83 7.84
CA ILE A 15 3.90 3.26 6.56
C ILE A 15 4.28 2.00 5.80
N ALA A 16 3.78 1.87 4.59
CA ALA A 16 4.20 0.83 3.67
C ALA A 16 4.95 1.47 2.48
N ALA A 17 6.11 0.93 2.18
CA ALA A 17 6.87 1.27 0.98
C ALA A 17 6.89 0.06 0.05
N ILE A 18 6.60 0.28 -1.22
CA ILE A 18 6.66 -0.73 -2.28
C ILE A 18 7.66 -0.25 -3.33
N ASP A 19 8.62 -1.11 -3.64
CA ASP A 19 9.64 -0.94 -4.65
C ASP A 19 9.36 -1.92 -5.80
N LEU A 20 9.21 -1.39 -7.00
CA LEU A 20 8.87 -2.15 -8.20
C LEU A 20 10.11 -2.28 -9.09
N GLY A 21 10.88 -3.33 -8.88
CA GLY A 21 12.03 -3.65 -9.73
C GLY A 21 11.69 -4.61 -10.87
N SER A 22 12.45 -4.54 -11.97
CA SER A 22 12.24 -5.40 -13.15
C SER A 22 12.46 -6.90 -12.88
N ASN A 23 13.19 -7.25 -11.82
CA ASN A 23 13.43 -8.64 -11.42
C ASN A 23 12.61 -9.06 -10.21
N SER A 24 12.30 -8.13 -9.31
CA SER A 24 11.65 -8.42 -8.03
C SER A 24 10.95 -7.19 -7.49
N PHE A 25 9.81 -7.41 -6.85
CA PHE A 25 9.11 -6.40 -6.09
C PHE A 25 9.40 -6.59 -4.61
N HIS A 26 9.68 -5.49 -3.93
CA HIS A 26 9.93 -5.48 -2.49
C HIS A 26 8.90 -4.60 -1.81
N MET A 27 8.38 -5.08 -0.70
CA MET A 27 7.45 -4.35 0.13
C MET A 27 7.96 -4.35 1.56
N VAL A 28 7.96 -3.19 2.20
CA VAL A 28 8.33 -3.02 3.60
C VAL A 28 7.20 -2.30 4.31
N ILE A 29 6.69 -2.91 5.37
CA ILE A 29 5.73 -2.27 6.28
C ILE A 29 6.50 -1.89 7.53
N ALA A 30 6.38 -0.65 7.95
CA ALA A 30 6.94 -0.13 9.18
C ALA A 30 5.87 0.68 9.93
N ARG A 31 6.09 0.95 11.20
CA ARG A 31 5.29 1.89 11.98
C ARG A 31 6.20 2.81 12.77
N VAL A 32 5.76 4.03 13.01
CA VAL A 32 6.47 4.94 13.90
C VAL A 32 5.90 4.80 15.31
N VAL A 33 6.74 4.40 16.27
CA VAL A 33 6.39 4.28 17.69
C VAL A 33 7.38 5.13 18.50
N ASN A 34 6.87 6.13 19.22
CA ASN A 34 7.68 7.04 20.04
C ASN A 34 8.83 7.71 19.25
N GLY A 35 8.60 8.07 17.99
CA GLY A 35 9.61 8.67 17.11
C GLY A 35 10.63 7.68 16.52
N ALA A 36 10.54 6.39 16.86
CA ALA A 36 11.38 5.34 16.28
C ALA A 36 10.62 4.58 15.18
N LEU A 37 11.31 4.29 14.07
CA LEU A 37 10.77 3.46 12.99
C LEU A 37 10.93 1.98 13.36
N GLN A 38 9.82 1.26 13.49
CA GLN A 38 9.79 -0.17 13.71
C GLN A 38 9.30 -0.89 12.44
N VAL A 39 10.14 -1.73 11.84
CA VAL A 39 9.74 -2.55 10.69
C VAL A 39 8.82 -3.68 11.18
N LEU A 40 7.61 -3.73 10.63
CA LEU A 40 6.58 -4.73 10.94
C LEU A 40 6.72 -5.97 10.04
N GLY A 41 7.14 -5.78 8.80
CA GLY A 41 7.27 -6.89 7.86
C GLY A 41 7.99 -6.48 6.58
N ARG A 42 8.61 -7.47 5.95
CA ARG A 42 9.20 -7.34 4.62
C ARG A 42 8.67 -8.48 3.76
N LEU A 43 8.34 -8.17 2.52
CA LEU A 43 7.92 -9.14 1.53
C LEU A 43 8.74 -8.89 0.27
N LYS A 44 9.31 -9.95 -0.27
CA LYS A 44 10.07 -9.93 -1.51
C LYS A 44 9.47 -10.98 -2.41
N GLN A 45 9.02 -10.56 -3.59
CA GLN A 45 8.48 -11.48 -4.58
C GLN A 45 9.20 -11.28 -5.91
N ARG A 46 9.56 -12.40 -6.54
CA ARG A 46 10.16 -12.39 -7.88
C ARG A 46 9.04 -12.35 -8.91
N VAL A 47 9.06 -11.34 -9.77
CA VAL A 47 8.02 -11.12 -10.80
C VAL A 47 8.58 -11.36 -12.20
N HIS A 48 9.91 -11.28 -12.37
CA HIS A 48 10.59 -11.48 -13.64
C HIS A 48 9.92 -10.67 -14.77
N LEU A 49 9.78 -9.36 -14.54
CA LEU A 49 9.24 -8.44 -15.54
C LEU A 49 10.21 -8.26 -16.71
N ALA A 50 11.51 -8.33 -16.45
CA ALA A 50 12.56 -8.24 -17.46
C ALA A 50 12.43 -9.32 -18.56
N ASP A 51 11.94 -10.51 -18.21
CA ASP A 51 11.74 -11.61 -19.18
C ASP A 51 10.58 -11.33 -20.15
N GLY A 52 9.69 -10.40 -19.80
CA GLY A 52 8.61 -9.93 -20.66
C GLY A 52 8.84 -8.57 -21.29
N LEU A 53 10.05 -8.00 -21.17
CA LEU A 53 10.40 -6.76 -21.85
C LEU A 53 10.77 -7.06 -23.30
N ASP A 54 10.08 -6.43 -24.24
CA ASP A 54 10.49 -6.47 -25.65
C ASP A 54 11.61 -5.47 -25.96
N SER A 55 12.06 -5.42 -27.22
CA SER A 55 13.12 -4.50 -27.67
C SER A 55 12.76 -3.01 -27.52
N GLU A 56 11.48 -2.69 -27.37
CA GLU A 56 10.97 -1.33 -27.19
C GLU A 56 10.72 -0.98 -25.70
N ASN A 57 11.17 -1.84 -24.78
CA ASN A 57 10.91 -1.76 -23.34
C ASN A 57 9.41 -1.83 -22.97
N VAL A 58 8.59 -2.46 -23.81
CA VAL A 58 7.17 -2.71 -23.53
C VAL A 58 7.04 -4.05 -22.82
N LEU A 59 6.22 -4.08 -21.77
CA LEU A 59 5.91 -5.30 -21.04
C LEU A 59 4.88 -6.13 -21.81
N SER A 60 5.17 -7.42 -21.96
CA SER A 60 4.19 -8.39 -22.40
C SER A 60 3.04 -8.49 -21.41
N GLU A 61 1.86 -8.85 -21.91
CA GLU A 61 0.65 -8.99 -21.11
C GLU A 61 0.83 -10.00 -19.97
N GLU A 62 1.51 -11.12 -20.24
CA GLU A 62 1.86 -12.12 -19.22
C GLU A 62 2.73 -11.54 -18.10
N ALA A 63 3.68 -10.67 -18.42
CA ALA A 63 4.53 -10.03 -17.41
C ALA A 63 3.73 -9.02 -16.57
N MET A 64 2.83 -8.27 -17.20
CA MET A 64 1.92 -7.38 -16.49
C MET A 64 0.99 -8.15 -15.55
N GLU A 65 0.41 -9.27 -15.98
CA GLU A 65 -0.45 -10.13 -15.15
C GLU A 65 0.30 -10.67 -13.93
N ARG A 66 1.55 -11.14 -14.10
CA ARG A 66 2.41 -11.54 -12.97
C ARG A 66 2.64 -10.39 -12.00
N GLY A 67 2.89 -9.19 -12.52
CA GLY A 67 3.06 -7.97 -11.72
C GLY A 67 1.80 -7.61 -10.94
N LEU A 68 0.64 -7.64 -11.59
CA LEU A 68 -0.66 -7.36 -10.97
C LEU A 68 -1.01 -8.40 -9.90
N ALA A 69 -0.78 -9.69 -10.16
CA ALA A 69 -0.97 -10.75 -9.17
C ALA A 69 -0.08 -10.53 -7.93
N CYS A 70 1.17 -10.10 -8.13
CA CYS A 70 2.06 -9.76 -7.03
C CYS A 70 1.56 -8.55 -6.23
N LEU A 71 1.06 -7.52 -6.90
CA LEU A 71 0.47 -6.34 -6.25
C LEU A 71 -0.80 -6.69 -5.48
N ALA A 72 -1.62 -7.62 -5.98
CA ALA A 72 -2.80 -8.11 -5.26
C ALA A 72 -2.42 -8.76 -3.93
N LEU A 73 -1.37 -9.61 -3.91
CA LEU A 73 -0.84 -10.19 -2.67
C LEU A 73 -0.36 -9.12 -1.68
N PHE A 74 0.27 -8.06 -2.18
CA PHE A 74 0.69 -6.94 -1.34
C PHE A 74 -0.51 -6.19 -0.77
N ALA A 75 -1.54 -5.97 -1.59
CA ALA A 75 -2.78 -5.34 -1.18
C ALA A 75 -3.50 -6.14 -0.09
N GLU A 76 -3.58 -7.47 -0.20
CA GLU A 76 -4.11 -8.34 0.86
C GLU A 76 -3.34 -8.17 2.17
N ARG A 77 -2.00 -8.09 2.09
CA ARG A 77 -1.15 -7.91 3.26
C ARG A 77 -1.34 -6.56 3.94
N LEU A 78 -1.64 -5.51 3.17
CA LEU A 78 -1.99 -4.17 3.67
C LEU A 78 -3.42 -4.11 4.20
N GLN A 79 -4.37 -4.77 3.53
CA GLN A 79 -5.78 -4.76 3.93
C GLN A 79 -6.04 -5.55 5.21
N GLY A 80 -5.15 -6.49 5.56
CA GLY A 80 -5.13 -7.14 6.87
C GLY A 80 -5.05 -6.16 8.06
N SER A 81 -4.67 -4.89 7.87
CA SER A 81 -4.65 -3.86 8.93
C SER A 81 -5.75 -2.79 8.83
N ARG A 82 -6.73 -2.90 7.91
CA ARG A 82 -7.77 -1.87 7.76
C ARG A 82 -9.20 -2.42 7.83
N ARG A 83 -9.69 -2.54 9.08
CA ARG A 83 -11.10 -2.23 9.36
C ARG A 83 -11.28 -0.73 9.09
N ILE A 84 -11.70 -0.39 7.86
CA ILE A 84 -12.12 0.96 7.48
C ILE A 84 -13.38 1.27 8.29
N THR A 85 -13.21 1.84 9.49
CA THR A 85 -14.32 2.47 10.19
C THR A 85 -14.62 3.77 9.46
N SER A 86 -15.77 3.79 8.79
CA SER A 86 -16.51 4.92 8.20
C SER A 86 -15.79 5.75 7.12
N PRO A 87 -16.18 5.62 5.84
CA PRO A 87 -15.94 6.64 4.85
C PRO A 87 -16.92 7.80 5.10
N SER A 88 -16.50 8.85 5.80
CA SER A 88 -17.21 10.13 5.78
C SER A 88 -16.84 10.87 4.48
N TRP A 89 -17.47 10.48 3.37
CA TRP A 89 -17.51 11.34 2.18
C TRP A 89 -18.36 12.56 2.53
N VAL A 90 -17.75 13.74 2.63
CA VAL A 90 -18.47 15.01 2.62
C VAL A 90 -18.42 15.52 1.18
N PRO A 91 -19.51 15.40 0.40
CA PRO A 91 -19.56 16.00 -0.92
C PRO A 91 -19.63 17.52 -0.79
N THR A 92 -18.55 18.21 -1.18
CA THR A 92 -18.58 19.65 -1.44
C THR A 92 -19.39 19.93 -2.71
N PRO A 93 -20.37 20.86 -2.69
CA PRO A 93 -21.23 21.14 -3.83
C PRO A 93 -20.52 22.09 -4.79
N CYS A 94 -19.72 21.55 -5.71
CA CYS A 94 -19.08 22.35 -6.76
C CYS A 94 -19.20 21.72 -8.16
N VAL A 95 -20.37 21.23 -8.57
CA VAL A 95 -20.69 21.09 -10.00
C VAL A 95 -22.19 21.38 -10.23
N ARG A 96 -22.51 22.67 -10.36
CA ARG A 96 -23.59 23.17 -11.21
C ARG A 96 -23.08 24.46 -11.86
N ARG A 97 -22.48 24.33 -13.04
CA ARG A 97 -22.58 25.24 -14.17
C ARG A 97 -21.88 24.61 -15.37
#